data_AF-X1SIT0-F1
#
_entry.id   AF-X1SIT0-F1
#
_cell.length_a   1.000
_cell.length_b   1.000
_cell.length_c   1.000
_cell.angle_alpha   90.00
_cell.angle_beta   90.00
_cell.angle_gamma   90.00
#
_symmetry.space_group_name_H-M   'P 1'
#
loop_
_entity.id
_entity.type
_entity.pdbx_description
1 polymer ?
#
loop_
_entity_poly.entity_id
_entity_poly.type
_entity_poly.pdbx_seq_one_letter_code
_entity_poly.pdbx_strand_id
1 'polypeptide(L)'
;GLLSESDYRKKISEIGWSRDIHDSVKELGWTMPNAMLVVQGDLMQGLPSERILGDISIADINPRYAQTYYDAILTKPSSQDVIAYELRKDPDLSGLDQRLRRIGIHPAYFPLYKELAHPIPPVADIITMAVREAFTPAIAAKFGQYEDLPPAYVDWVQRKGLSKDWAERYWAAHWALPSPMQGFEMLHHSAFVSC
;
A
#
# COMPACT_ATOMS: atom_id res chain seq x y z
N GLY A 1 -4.66 -34.15 31.05
CA GLY A 1 -4.83 -34.13 32.52
C GLY A 1 -4.70 -35.55 33.04
N LEU A 2 -4.09 -35.73 34.21
CA LEU A 2 -3.77 -37.04 34.81
C LEU A 2 -4.96 -37.71 35.55
N LEU A 3 -6.10 -37.02 35.70
CA LEU A 3 -7.31 -37.55 36.34
C LEU A 3 -8.33 -37.97 35.30
N SER A 4 -8.99 -39.12 35.52
CA SER A 4 -10.18 -39.49 34.76
C SER A 4 -11.34 -38.52 35.05
N GLU A 5 -12.33 -38.45 34.17
CA GLU A 5 -13.49 -37.58 34.36
C GLU A 5 -14.30 -37.91 35.61
N SER A 6 -14.42 -39.21 35.93
CA SER A 6 -15.04 -39.66 37.18
C SER A 6 -14.24 -39.24 38.41
N ASP A 7 -12.91 -39.33 38.36
CA ASP A 7 -12.05 -38.94 39.50
C ASP A 7 -12.08 -37.42 39.73
N TYR A 8 -12.13 -36.63 38.66
CA TYR A 8 -12.27 -35.18 38.74
C TYR A 8 -13.57 -34.79 39.46
N ARG A 9 -14.73 -35.28 38.97
CA ARG A 9 -16.04 -34.94 39.56
C ARG A 9 -16.16 -35.40 41.01
N LYS A 10 -15.59 -36.56 41.35
CA LYS A 10 -15.53 -37.07 42.73
C LYS A 10 -14.71 -36.13 43.63
N LYS A 11 -13.48 -35.80 43.25
CA LYS A 11 -12.60 -34.92 44.05
C LYS A 11 -13.17 -33.51 44.22
N ILE A 12 -13.75 -32.93 43.18
CA ILE A 12 -14.38 -31.61 43.25
C ILE A 12 -15.61 -31.63 44.19
N SER A 13 -16.39 -32.71 44.19
CA SER A 13 -17.49 -32.90 45.15
C SER A 13 -17.00 -33.03 46.60
N GLU A 14 -15.89 -33.76 46.83
CA GLU A 14 -15.29 -33.93 48.16
C GLU A 14 -14.81 -32.60 48.76
N ILE A 15 -14.41 -31.64 47.92
CA ILE A 15 -14.00 -30.28 48.32
C ILE A 15 -15.23 -29.35 48.53
N GLY A 16 -16.44 -29.85 48.29
CA GLY A 16 -17.70 -29.14 48.58
C GLY A 16 -18.26 -28.30 47.42
N TRP A 17 -17.72 -28.42 46.21
CA TRP A 17 -18.29 -27.76 45.03
C TRP A 17 -19.51 -28.54 44.52
N SER A 18 -20.58 -27.81 44.22
CA SER A 18 -21.82 -28.39 43.72
C SER A 18 -21.65 -29.03 42.34
N ARG A 19 -22.48 -30.05 42.03
CA ARG A 19 -22.35 -30.84 40.80
C ARG A 19 -22.63 -30.05 39.53
N ASP A 20 -23.48 -29.03 39.62
CA ASP A 20 -23.85 -28.15 38.52
C ASP A 20 -22.72 -27.22 38.06
N ILE A 21 -21.69 -27.00 38.89
CA ILE A 21 -20.55 -26.11 38.57
C ILE A 21 -19.26 -26.87 38.24
N HIS A 22 -19.27 -28.21 38.25
CA HIS A 22 -18.09 -29.02 37.96
C HIS A 22 -17.49 -28.70 36.58
N ASP A 23 -18.32 -28.54 35.56
CA ASP A 23 -17.83 -28.28 34.21
C ASP A 23 -17.24 -26.87 34.09
N SER A 24 -17.86 -25.86 34.73
CA SER A 24 -17.32 -24.50 34.77
C SER A 24 -15.96 -24.43 35.50
N VAL A 25 -15.79 -25.18 36.60
CA VAL A 25 -14.50 -25.24 37.31
C VAL A 25 -13.43 -25.92 36.46
N LYS A 26 -13.80 -26.90 35.63
CA LYS A 26 -12.90 -27.60 34.73
C LYS A 26 -12.40 -26.65 33.64
N GLU A 27 -13.29 -25.86 33.07
CA GLU A 27 -13.00 -24.85 32.05
C GLU A 27 -12.06 -23.76 32.58
N LEU A 28 -12.22 -23.32 33.84
CA LEU A 28 -11.28 -22.39 34.49
C LEU A 28 -9.84 -22.93 34.58
N GLY A 29 -9.66 -24.25 34.52
CA GLY A 29 -8.35 -24.89 34.54
C GLY A 29 -7.69 -25.01 33.16
N TRP A 30 -8.39 -24.67 32.08
CA TRP A 30 -7.83 -24.74 30.74
C TRP A 30 -6.97 -23.52 30.44
N THR A 31 -5.80 -23.75 29.85
CA THR A 31 -5.01 -22.69 29.25
C THR A 31 -5.56 -22.43 27.86
N MET A 32 -6.15 -21.27 27.65
CA MET A 32 -6.59 -20.84 26.33
C MET A 32 -5.38 -20.37 25.51
N PRO A 33 -5.32 -20.67 24.20
CA PRO A 33 -4.42 -19.96 23.30
C PRO A 33 -4.75 -18.47 23.35
N ASN A 34 -3.74 -17.61 23.19
CA ASN A 34 -4.00 -16.17 23.10
C ASN A 34 -4.95 -15.87 21.91
N ALA A 35 -5.73 -14.80 22.01
CA ALA A 35 -6.70 -14.42 20.97
C ALA A 35 -6.08 -14.27 19.57
N MET A 36 -4.79 -13.93 19.46
CA MET A 36 -4.14 -13.77 18.16
C MET A 36 -3.99 -15.11 17.45
N LEU A 37 -3.56 -16.15 18.17
CA LEU A 37 -3.43 -17.51 17.65
C LEU A 37 -4.80 -18.11 17.32
N VAL A 38 -5.80 -17.85 18.15
CA VAL A 38 -7.20 -18.26 17.88
C VAL A 38 -7.67 -17.66 16.57
N VAL A 39 -7.56 -16.35 16.40
CA VAL A 39 -8.01 -15.71 15.16
C VAL A 39 -7.21 -16.15 13.94
N GLN A 40 -5.89 -16.35 14.06
CA GLN A 40 -5.08 -16.89 12.97
C GLN A 40 -5.55 -18.29 12.55
N GLY A 41 -5.88 -19.16 13.51
CA GLY A 41 -6.46 -20.47 13.26
C GLY A 41 -7.83 -20.39 12.61
N ASP A 42 -8.70 -19.49 13.08
CA ASP A 42 -10.05 -19.34 12.53
C ASP A 42 -10.05 -18.78 11.11
N LEU A 43 -9.17 -17.81 10.83
CA LEU A 43 -8.93 -17.27 9.49
C LEU A 43 -8.41 -18.35 8.54
N MET A 44 -7.45 -19.16 8.98
CA MET A 44 -6.92 -20.28 8.18
C MET A 44 -8.01 -21.30 7.84
N GLN A 45 -8.95 -21.53 8.75
CA GLN A 45 -10.09 -22.43 8.55
C GLN A 45 -11.22 -21.81 7.71
N GLY A 46 -11.15 -20.50 7.40
CA GLY A 46 -12.19 -19.80 6.65
C GLY A 46 -13.49 -19.62 7.44
N LEU A 47 -13.42 -19.52 8.76
CA LEU A 47 -14.59 -19.32 9.61
C LEU A 47 -15.20 -17.92 9.41
N PRO A 48 -16.53 -17.78 9.57
CA PRO A 48 -17.20 -16.49 9.42
C PRO A 48 -16.84 -15.54 10.57
N SER A 49 -16.85 -14.23 10.30
CA SER A 49 -16.44 -13.19 11.27
C SER A 49 -17.22 -13.26 12.59
N GLU A 50 -18.50 -13.62 12.57
CA GLU A 50 -19.31 -13.77 13.78
C GLU A 50 -18.75 -14.86 14.71
N ARG A 51 -18.23 -15.95 14.12
CA ARG A 51 -17.61 -17.04 14.89
C ARG A 51 -16.29 -16.58 15.50
N ILE A 52 -15.46 -15.90 14.70
CA ILE A 52 -14.16 -15.36 15.14
C ILE A 52 -14.34 -14.38 16.31
N LEU A 53 -15.32 -13.49 16.24
CA LEU A 53 -15.62 -12.53 17.32
C LEU A 53 -16.06 -13.22 18.61
N GLY A 54 -16.81 -14.32 18.49
CA GLY A 54 -17.15 -15.18 19.63
C GLY A 54 -15.91 -15.82 20.24
N ASP A 55 -15.04 -16.40 19.41
CA ASP A 55 -13.83 -17.08 19.86
C ASP A 55 -12.80 -16.10 20.48
N ILE A 56 -12.68 -14.87 19.96
CA ILE A 56 -11.91 -13.78 20.61
C ILE A 56 -12.42 -13.51 22.03
N SER A 57 -13.74 -13.48 22.22
CA SER A 57 -14.36 -13.18 23.51
C SER A 57 -14.13 -14.27 24.57
N ILE A 58 -13.92 -15.51 24.11
CA ILE A 58 -13.54 -16.65 24.94
C ILE A 58 -12.02 -16.59 25.24
N ALA A 59 -11.22 -16.07 24.32
CA ALA A 59 -9.77 -15.99 24.39
C ALA A 59 -9.24 -14.72 25.10
N ASP A 60 -9.65 -14.51 26.35
CA ASP A 60 -9.18 -13.43 27.26
C ASP A 60 -9.47 -11.98 26.84
N ILE A 61 -10.12 -11.74 25.69
CA ILE A 61 -10.50 -10.39 25.26
C ILE A 61 -11.93 -10.10 25.71
N ASN A 62 -12.11 -8.97 26.41
CA ASN A 62 -13.46 -8.53 26.79
C ASN A 62 -14.34 -8.40 25.52
N PRO A 63 -15.58 -8.94 25.51
CA PRO A 63 -16.46 -8.92 24.34
C PRO A 63 -16.66 -7.52 23.73
N ARG A 64 -16.62 -6.47 24.55
CA ARG A 64 -16.69 -5.07 24.09
C ARG A 64 -15.60 -4.69 23.09
N TYR A 65 -14.43 -5.31 23.19
CA TYR A 65 -13.27 -5.01 22.36
C TYR A 65 -13.01 -6.07 21.28
N ALA A 66 -13.83 -7.12 21.17
CA ALA A 66 -13.61 -8.21 20.22
C ALA A 66 -13.50 -7.70 18.77
N GLN A 67 -14.40 -6.79 18.37
CA GLN A 67 -14.34 -6.16 17.04
C GLN A 67 -13.08 -5.33 16.85
N THR A 68 -12.75 -4.48 17.83
CA THR A 68 -11.53 -3.65 17.78
C THR A 68 -10.27 -4.50 17.69
N TYR A 69 -10.24 -5.62 18.43
CA TYR A 69 -9.15 -6.58 18.38
C TYR A 69 -9.02 -7.21 17.00
N TYR A 70 -10.14 -7.73 16.47
CA TYR A 70 -10.21 -8.32 15.13
C TYR A 70 -9.69 -7.36 14.05
N ASP A 71 -10.21 -6.13 14.01
CA ASP A 71 -9.78 -5.11 13.05
C ASP A 71 -8.29 -4.74 13.24
N ALA A 72 -7.79 -4.76 14.48
CA ALA A 72 -6.40 -4.45 14.80
C ALA A 72 -5.40 -5.55 14.40
N ILE A 73 -5.81 -6.81 14.30
CA ILE A 73 -4.93 -7.91 13.88
C ILE A 73 -4.99 -8.21 12.39
N LEU A 74 -6.10 -7.86 11.71
CA LEU A 74 -6.19 -8.05 10.27
C LEU A 74 -5.11 -7.25 9.54
N THR A 75 -4.53 -7.84 8.50
CA THR A 75 -3.48 -7.18 7.72
C THR A 75 -4.00 -5.88 7.11
N LYS A 76 -3.24 -4.79 7.32
CA LYS A 76 -3.48 -3.50 6.66
C LYS A 76 -2.66 -3.45 5.37
N PRO A 77 -3.13 -2.71 4.34
CA PRO A 77 -2.33 -2.47 3.15
C PRO A 77 -1.01 -1.76 3.51
N SER A 78 0.03 -1.98 2.70
CA SER A 78 1.30 -1.28 2.88
C SER A 78 1.12 0.23 2.66
N SER A 79 2.00 1.04 3.24
CA SER A 79 1.97 2.50 3.02
C SER A 79 2.16 2.86 1.54
N GLN A 80 2.95 2.09 0.80
CA GLN A 80 3.13 2.26 -0.64
C GLN A 80 1.84 2.00 -1.43
N ASP A 81 1.07 0.95 -1.08
CA ASP A 81 -0.22 0.68 -1.73
C ASP A 81 -1.24 1.77 -1.44
N VAL A 82 -1.26 2.29 -0.21
CA VAL A 82 -2.13 3.40 0.19
C VAL A 82 -1.80 4.67 -0.59
N ILE A 83 -0.52 4.99 -0.76
CA ILE A 83 -0.06 6.14 -1.56
C ILE A 83 -0.46 5.96 -3.03
N ALA A 84 -0.17 4.81 -3.61
CA ALA A 84 -0.48 4.53 -5.01
C ALA A 84 -1.99 4.53 -5.27
N TYR A 85 -2.81 4.06 -4.32
CA TYR A 85 -4.26 4.16 -4.39
C TYR A 85 -4.72 5.63 -4.36
N GLU A 86 -4.17 6.42 -3.45
CA GLU A 86 -4.58 7.82 -3.29
C GLU A 86 -4.21 8.63 -4.53
N LEU A 87 -2.97 8.54 -5.04
CA LEU A 87 -2.54 9.22 -6.28
C LEU A 87 -3.47 8.94 -7.47
N ARG A 88 -3.99 7.71 -7.59
CA ARG A 88 -4.91 7.35 -8.67
C ARG A 88 -6.28 8.02 -8.54
N LYS A 89 -6.69 8.36 -7.31
CA LYS A 89 -7.96 9.03 -7.01
C LYS A 89 -7.79 10.55 -7.03
N ASP A 90 -6.82 11.04 -6.28
CA ASP A 90 -6.53 12.44 -6.02
C ASP A 90 -4.99 12.66 -6.00
N PRO A 91 -4.42 13.25 -7.06
CA PRO A 91 -3.00 13.59 -7.12
C PRO A 91 -2.53 14.58 -6.05
N ASP A 92 -3.43 15.34 -5.41
CA ASP A 92 -3.09 16.28 -4.33
C ASP A 92 -2.96 15.60 -2.96
N LEU A 93 -3.22 14.28 -2.89
CA LEU A 93 -3.05 13.46 -1.69
C LEU A 93 -3.86 13.96 -0.48
N SER A 94 -5.03 14.57 -0.71
CA SER A 94 -5.80 15.22 0.35
C SER A 94 -6.28 14.24 1.43
N GLY A 95 -6.57 12.98 1.05
CA GLY A 95 -6.99 11.92 1.96
C GLY A 95 -5.84 11.07 2.54
N LEU A 96 -4.59 11.31 2.13
CA LEU A 96 -3.46 10.42 2.47
C LEU A 96 -3.22 10.33 3.98
N ASP A 97 -3.25 11.45 4.70
CA ASP A 97 -2.98 11.50 6.14
C ASP A 97 -3.94 10.61 6.94
N GLN A 98 -5.23 10.66 6.60
CA GLN A 98 -6.24 9.84 7.26
C GLN A 98 -6.00 8.35 7.00
N ARG A 99 -5.63 7.98 5.77
CA ARG A 99 -5.37 6.58 5.40
C ARG A 99 -4.09 6.05 6.04
N LEU A 100 -3.02 6.83 6.03
CA LEU A 100 -1.76 6.50 6.72
C LEU A 100 -2.00 6.29 8.23
N ARG A 101 -2.81 7.14 8.86
CA ARG A 101 -3.20 6.97 10.27
C ARG A 101 -3.92 5.65 10.52
N ARG A 102 -4.85 5.26 9.63
CA ARG A 102 -5.64 4.02 9.76
C ARG A 102 -4.79 2.76 9.70
N ILE A 103 -3.68 2.79 8.97
CA ILE A 103 -2.73 1.67 8.91
C ILE A 103 -1.65 1.73 9.99
N GLY A 104 -1.73 2.70 10.92
CA GLY A 104 -0.84 2.81 12.08
C GLY A 104 0.39 3.69 11.88
N ILE A 105 0.50 4.44 10.78
CA ILE A 105 1.61 5.40 10.61
C ILE A 105 1.43 6.57 11.57
N HIS A 106 2.50 6.87 12.31
CA HIS A 106 2.52 8.00 13.23
C HIS A 106 2.43 9.33 12.46
N PRO A 107 1.62 10.32 12.92
CA PRO A 107 1.40 11.58 12.21
C PRO A 107 2.65 12.39 11.88
N ALA A 108 3.71 12.26 12.68
CA ALA A 108 5.00 12.92 12.42
C ALA A 108 5.64 12.50 11.08
N TYR A 109 5.26 11.35 10.51
CA TYR A 109 5.80 10.85 9.24
C TYR A 109 4.90 11.17 8.03
N PHE A 110 3.77 11.85 8.20
CA PHE A 110 2.90 12.19 7.07
C PHE A 110 3.60 13.07 6.01
N PRO A 111 4.37 14.11 6.38
CA PRO A 111 5.11 14.89 5.39
C PRO A 111 6.12 14.04 4.60
N LEU A 112 6.80 13.09 5.28
CA LEU A 112 7.74 12.17 4.64
C LEU A 112 7.06 11.33 3.55
N TYR A 113 5.89 10.76 3.85
CA TYR A 113 5.18 9.94 2.86
C TYR A 113 4.58 10.75 1.70
N LYS A 114 4.20 12.01 1.93
CA LYS A 114 3.79 12.93 0.86
C LYS A 114 4.96 13.24 -0.08
N GLU A 115 6.14 13.50 0.47
CA GLU A 115 7.34 13.71 -0.34
C GLU A 115 7.67 12.45 -1.17
N LEU A 116 7.65 11.26 -0.54
CA LEU A 116 7.92 9.99 -1.23
C LEU A 116 6.87 9.59 -2.28
N ALA A 117 5.66 10.15 -2.22
CA ALA A 117 4.61 9.91 -3.20
C ALA A 117 4.96 10.49 -4.58
N HIS A 118 5.88 11.46 -4.64
CA HIS A 118 6.32 12.12 -5.86
C HIS A 118 7.74 11.68 -6.22
N PRO A 119 7.91 10.52 -6.89
CA PRO A 119 9.22 10.00 -7.20
C PRO A 119 9.97 10.90 -8.17
N ILE A 120 11.29 10.94 -8.01
CA ILE A 120 12.19 11.51 -8.99
C ILE A 120 12.48 10.43 -10.07
N PRO A 121 12.47 10.77 -11.37
CA PRO A 121 12.85 9.86 -12.44
C PRO A 121 14.19 9.16 -12.22
N PRO A 122 14.37 7.93 -12.75
CA PRO A 122 15.66 7.25 -12.72
C PRO A 122 16.76 8.09 -13.38
N VAL A 123 18.01 7.94 -12.90
CA VAL A 123 19.17 8.70 -13.40
C VAL A 123 19.34 8.56 -14.92
N ALA A 124 19.08 7.38 -15.50
CA ALA A 124 19.16 7.16 -16.94
C ALA A 124 18.17 8.03 -17.74
N ASP A 125 16.96 8.20 -17.21
CA ASP A 125 15.93 9.04 -17.84
C ASP A 125 16.32 10.51 -17.72
N ILE A 126 16.86 10.92 -16.57
CA ILE A 126 17.38 12.28 -16.35
C ILE A 126 18.52 12.58 -17.33
N ILE A 127 19.45 11.64 -17.55
CA ILE A 127 20.52 11.79 -18.54
C ILE A 127 19.92 11.95 -19.95
N THR A 128 18.93 11.13 -20.30
CA THR A 128 18.24 11.23 -21.60
C THR A 128 17.58 12.59 -21.78
N MET A 129 16.90 13.10 -20.76
CA MET A 129 16.29 14.43 -20.75
C MET A 129 17.35 15.54 -20.89
N ALA A 130 18.51 15.39 -20.23
CA ALA A 130 19.62 16.33 -20.31
C ALA A 130 20.22 16.39 -21.73
N VAL A 131 20.52 15.24 -22.33
CA VAL A 131 21.07 15.15 -23.69
C VAL A 131 20.09 15.69 -24.74
N ARG A 132 18.79 15.58 -24.48
CA ARG A 132 17.73 16.07 -25.38
C ARG A 132 17.27 17.50 -25.08
N GLU A 133 18.04 18.26 -24.30
CA GLU A 133 17.76 19.67 -23.98
C GLU A 133 16.39 19.92 -23.31
N ALA A 134 15.79 18.89 -22.70
CA ALA A 134 14.53 19.01 -21.97
C ALA A 134 14.68 19.80 -20.65
N PHE A 135 15.92 20.13 -20.25
CA PHE A 135 16.23 21.05 -19.15
C PHE A 135 16.49 22.50 -19.59
N THR A 136 16.44 22.80 -20.89
CA THR A 136 16.73 24.12 -21.45
C THR A 136 15.50 24.68 -22.15
N PRO A 137 14.57 25.38 -21.45
CA PRO A 137 13.27 25.77 -22.01
C PRO A 137 13.35 26.58 -23.30
N ALA A 138 14.36 27.45 -23.43
CA ALA A 138 14.57 28.26 -24.64
C ALA A 138 14.92 27.40 -25.88
N ILE A 139 15.69 26.32 -25.67
CA ILE A 139 16.05 25.38 -26.74
C ILE A 139 14.84 24.50 -27.07
N ALA A 140 14.21 23.93 -26.04
CA ALA A 140 13.05 23.07 -26.22
C ALA A 140 11.86 23.77 -26.89
N ALA A 141 11.63 25.06 -26.58
CA ALA A 141 10.63 25.87 -27.27
C ALA A 141 11.02 26.13 -28.73
N LYS A 142 12.29 26.42 -29.02
CA LYS A 142 12.77 26.65 -30.40
C LYS A 142 12.56 25.44 -31.30
N PHE A 143 12.67 24.23 -30.74
CA PHE A 143 12.49 22.97 -31.46
C PHE A 143 11.10 22.35 -31.30
N GLY A 144 10.13 23.08 -30.72
CA GLY A 144 8.76 22.60 -30.55
C GLY A 144 8.63 21.34 -29.67
N GLN A 145 9.60 21.05 -28.81
CA GLN A 145 9.67 19.76 -28.10
C GLN A 145 8.51 19.55 -27.11
N TYR A 146 7.88 20.64 -26.64
CA TYR A 146 6.70 20.60 -25.78
C TYR A 146 5.37 20.64 -26.57
N GLU A 147 5.41 20.76 -27.89
CA GLU A 147 4.20 20.81 -28.73
C GLU A 147 3.44 19.49 -28.69
N ASP A 148 2.13 19.56 -28.92
CA ASP A 148 1.18 18.44 -28.93
C ASP A 148 1.13 17.58 -27.66
N LEU A 149 1.59 18.09 -26.51
CA LEU A 149 1.48 17.42 -25.21
C LEU A 149 0.00 17.15 -24.85
N PRO A 150 -0.44 15.87 -24.81
CA PRO A 150 -1.84 15.58 -24.54
C PRO A 150 -2.17 15.86 -23.07
N PRO A 151 -3.23 16.63 -22.75
CA PRO A 151 -3.64 16.85 -21.36
C PRO A 151 -3.92 15.56 -20.59
N ALA A 152 -4.46 14.54 -21.28
CA ALA A 152 -4.71 13.22 -20.71
C ALA A 152 -3.41 12.51 -20.30
N TYR A 153 -2.30 12.70 -21.02
CA TYR A 153 -1.01 12.14 -20.63
C TYR A 153 -0.56 12.72 -19.29
N VAL A 154 -0.67 14.05 -19.12
CA VAL A 154 -0.31 14.72 -17.88
C VAL A 154 -1.15 14.22 -16.70
N ASP A 155 -2.47 14.07 -16.87
CA ASP A 155 -3.35 13.53 -15.82
C ASP A 155 -2.92 12.13 -15.37
N TRP A 156 -2.64 11.22 -16.31
CA TRP A 156 -2.20 9.86 -15.97
C TRP A 156 -0.81 9.82 -15.32
N VAL A 157 0.10 10.69 -15.74
CA VAL A 157 1.45 10.80 -15.16
C VAL A 157 1.38 11.35 -13.73
N GLN A 158 0.52 12.34 -13.47
CA GLN A 158 0.25 12.84 -12.12
C GLN A 158 -0.37 11.77 -11.21
N ARG A 159 -1.29 10.96 -11.74
CA ARG A 159 -1.86 9.80 -11.02
C ARG A 159 -0.85 8.67 -10.74
N LYS A 160 0.34 8.75 -11.35
CA LYS A 160 1.49 7.89 -11.05
C LYS A 160 2.50 8.54 -10.08
N GLY A 161 2.23 9.77 -9.64
CA GLY A 161 3.06 10.52 -8.69
C GLY A 161 4.05 11.48 -9.35
N LEU A 162 4.25 11.42 -10.66
CA LEU A 162 5.17 12.34 -11.33
C LEU A 162 4.53 13.72 -11.48
N SER A 163 5.30 14.76 -11.17
CA SER A 163 4.84 16.15 -11.34
C SER A 163 4.58 16.46 -12.81
N LYS A 164 3.82 17.54 -13.04
CA LYS A 164 3.60 18.09 -14.38
C LYS A 164 4.92 18.40 -15.09
N ASP A 165 5.88 18.99 -14.37
CA ASP A 165 7.21 19.30 -14.91
C ASP A 165 7.94 18.04 -15.39
N TRP A 166 7.83 16.91 -14.66
CA TRP A 166 8.41 15.65 -15.11
C TRP A 166 7.68 15.09 -16.32
N ALA A 167 6.35 15.19 -16.37
CA ALA A 167 5.56 14.80 -17.55
C ALA A 167 6.01 15.58 -18.79
N GLU A 168 6.14 16.89 -18.68
CA GLU A 168 6.60 17.77 -19.77
C GLU A 168 8.03 17.42 -20.23
N ARG A 169 8.93 17.08 -19.30
CA ARG A 169 10.31 16.69 -19.64
C ARG A 169 10.38 15.33 -20.31
N TYR A 170 9.60 14.35 -19.83
CA TYR A 170 9.47 13.07 -20.51
C TYR A 170 8.93 13.25 -21.91
N TRP A 171 7.96 14.16 -22.09
CA TRP A 171 7.46 14.52 -23.41
C TRP A 171 8.54 15.21 -24.26
N ALA A 172 9.19 16.27 -23.80
CA ALA A 172 10.25 16.91 -24.60
C ALA A 172 11.39 15.95 -24.97
N ALA A 173 11.70 15.00 -24.09
CA ALA A 173 12.68 13.97 -24.31
C ALA A 173 12.14 12.77 -25.11
N HIS A 174 10.86 12.65 -25.47
CA HIS A 174 10.37 11.50 -26.25
C HIS A 174 10.74 11.61 -27.74
N TRP A 175 10.89 12.83 -28.24
CA TRP A 175 11.32 13.09 -29.61
C TRP A 175 12.71 12.52 -29.83
N ALA A 176 12.84 11.63 -30.81
CA ALA A 176 14.13 11.09 -31.21
C ALA A 176 14.84 12.11 -32.11
N LEU A 177 16.01 12.59 -31.67
CA LEU A 177 16.92 13.29 -32.56
C LEU A 177 17.37 12.31 -33.66
N PRO A 178 17.39 12.72 -34.94
CA PRO A 178 17.98 11.91 -36.00
C PRO A 178 19.42 11.54 -35.60
N SER A 179 19.80 10.28 -35.82
CA SER A 179 21.19 9.85 -35.64
C SER A 179 22.12 10.68 -36.54
N PRO A 180 23.42 10.80 -36.22
CA PRO A 180 24.37 11.54 -37.07
C PRO A 180 24.38 11.07 -38.53
N MET A 181 24.18 9.76 -38.76
CA MET A 181 24.06 9.20 -40.11
C MET A 181 22.77 9.64 -40.81
N GLN A 182 21.64 9.64 -40.10
CA GLN A 182 20.37 10.19 -40.62
C GLN A 182 20.49 11.69 -40.90
N GLY A 183 21.19 12.45 -40.04
CA GLY A 183 21.50 13.86 -40.29
C GLY A 183 22.37 14.07 -41.52
N PHE A 184 23.38 13.21 -41.73
CA PHE A 184 24.22 13.21 -42.93
C PHE A 184 23.42 12.88 -44.18
N GLU A 185 22.59 11.82 -44.16
CA GLU A 185 21.69 11.46 -45.25
C GLU A 185 20.70 12.59 -45.57
N MET A 186 20.11 13.23 -44.56
CA MET A 186 19.20 14.38 -44.74
C MET A 186 19.91 15.60 -45.37
N LEU A 187 21.16 15.88 -44.98
CA LEU A 187 21.97 16.96 -45.57
C LEU A 187 22.28 16.67 -47.05
N HIS A 188 22.61 15.43 -47.38
CA HIS A 188 22.96 15.04 -48.75
C HIS A 188 21.73 14.87 -49.65
N HIS A 189 20.56 14.54 -49.11
CA HIS A 189 19.30 14.47 -49.86
C HIS A 189 18.69 15.85 -50.15
N SER A 190 19.04 16.90 -49.37
CA SER A 190 18.60 18.28 -49.63
C SER A 190 19.46 19.02 -50.66
N ALA A 191 20.56 18.42 -51.15
CA ALA A 191 21.36 18.96 -52.24
C ALA A 191 20.81 18.66 -53.65
N PHE A 192 19.70 17.90 -53.77
CA PHE A 192 19.05 17.56 -55.04
C PHE A 192 17.60 18.07 -55.11
N VAL A 193 17.38 19.37 -54.89
CA VAL A 193 16.21 20.08 -55.43
C VAL A 193 16.66 21.45 -55.95
N SER A 194 17.16 21.46 -57.18
CA SER A 194 17.18 22.62 -58.07
C SER A 194 17.24 22.07 -59.51
N CYS A 195 16.05 21.89 -60.09
CA CYS A 195 15.80 21.99 -61.53
C CYS A 195 14.90 23.22 -61.72
#